data_AF-A0AA41L5F3-F1
#
_entry.id   AF-A0AA41L5F3-F1
#
_cell.length_a   1.000
_cell.length_b   1.000
_cell.length_c   1.000
_cell.angle_alpha   90.00
_cell.angle_beta   90.00
_cell.angle_gamma   90.00
#
_symmetry.space_group_name_H-M   'P 1'
#
loop_
_entity.id
_entity.type
_entity.pdbx_description
1 polymer ?
#
loop_
_entity_poly.entity_id
_entity_poly.type
_entity_poly.pdbx_seq_one_letter_code
_entity_poly.pdbx_strand_id
1 'polypeptide(L)'
;MNDYEIDIGEFGPMPLAVLRTALAHAQQNPEKQSHVLPLKDFYKLAGLSTDVSIASFLAAVGDARKASVCFSDDEAQTWISDYVFGRTAVTPARFEFVISANARDAVVFPTPLSVIRSGIADDH
;
A
#
# COMPACT_ATOMS: atom_id res chain seq x y z
N MET A 1 -4.97 20.51 5.62
CA MET A 1 -4.03 19.47 5.14
C MET A 1 -4.75 18.18 5.42
N ASN A 2 -5.07 17.37 4.41
CA ASN A 2 -5.83 16.15 4.66
C ASN A 2 -4.87 15.09 5.20
N ASP A 3 -5.15 14.58 6.40
CA ASP A 3 -4.35 13.53 7.01
C ASP A 3 -4.77 12.20 6.39
N TYR A 4 -3.97 11.74 5.44
CA TYR A 4 -4.15 10.44 4.78
C TYR A 4 -3.43 9.36 5.56
N GLU A 5 -4.15 8.28 5.87
CA GLU A 5 -3.63 7.15 6.64
C GLU A 5 -3.82 5.84 5.87
N ILE A 6 -2.84 4.95 5.93
CA ILE A 6 -2.91 3.64 5.28
C ILE A 6 -3.25 2.56 6.30
N ASP A 7 -4.43 1.97 6.15
CA ASP A 7 -4.84 0.78 6.87
C ASP A 7 -4.35 -0.49 6.18
N ILE A 8 -3.69 -1.34 6.95
CA ILE A 8 -3.08 -2.60 6.51
C ILE A 8 -3.71 -3.83 7.17
N GLY A 9 -4.72 -3.69 8.03
CA GLY A 9 -5.29 -4.81 8.79
C GLY A 9 -4.22 -5.66 9.50
N GLU A 10 -4.31 -6.99 9.37
CA GLU A 10 -3.35 -7.96 9.91
C GLU A 10 -2.48 -8.59 8.80
N PHE A 11 -1.64 -7.77 8.15
CA PHE A 11 -0.75 -8.28 7.13
C PHE A 11 0.44 -9.06 7.70
N GLY A 12 0.68 -10.24 7.13
CA GLY A 12 1.95 -10.93 7.31
C GLY A 12 3.15 -10.12 6.77
N PRO A 13 4.38 -10.58 7.04
CA PRO A 13 5.59 -9.83 6.70
C PRO A 13 5.74 -9.61 5.19
N MET A 14 5.29 -10.57 4.36
CA MET A 14 5.44 -10.50 2.91
C MET A 14 4.45 -9.54 2.23
N PRO A 15 3.12 -9.60 2.49
CA PRO A 15 2.19 -8.57 2.02
C PRO A 15 2.61 -7.16 2.45
N LEU A 16 3.09 -7.02 3.69
CA LEU A 16 3.60 -5.75 4.20
C LEU A 16 4.79 -5.27 3.36
N ALA A 17 5.80 -6.12 3.12
CA ALA A 17 6.95 -5.78 2.29
C ALA A 17 6.55 -5.37 0.86
N VAL A 18 5.57 -6.06 0.26
CA VAL A 18 5.01 -5.70 -1.06
C VAL A 18 4.42 -4.29 -1.03
N LEU A 19 3.54 -4.01 -0.06
CA LEU A 19 2.89 -2.72 0.09
C LEU A 19 3.92 -1.59 0.29
N ARG A 20 4.87 -1.80 1.21
CA ARG A 20 5.94 -0.83 1.51
C ARG A 20 6.74 -0.46 0.28
N THR A 21 7.13 -1.46 -0.47
CA THR A 21 7.99 -1.29 -1.64
C THR A 21 7.24 -0.59 -2.77
N ALA A 22 5.99 -0.98 -3.01
CA ALA A 22 5.18 -0.38 -4.06
C ALA A 22 4.90 1.11 -3.80
N LEU A 23 4.57 1.47 -2.55
CA LEU A 23 4.34 2.86 -2.15
C LEU A 23 5.60 3.71 -2.22
N ALA A 24 6.72 3.23 -1.65
CA ALA A 24 7.99 3.94 -1.71
C ALA A 24 8.44 4.17 -3.16
N HIS A 25 8.25 3.17 -4.03
CA HIS A 25 8.54 3.32 -5.46
C HIS A 25 7.65 4.35 -6.14
N ALA A 26 6.34 4.37 -5.84
CA ALA A 26 5.40 5.34 -6.40
C ALA A 26 5.67 6.77 -5.91
N GLN A 27 6.03 6.94 -4.64
CA GLN A 27 6.41 8.23 -4.05
C GLN A 27 7.67 8.81 -4.68
N GLN A 28 8.63 7.96 -5.07
CA GLN A 28 9.83 8.36 -5.79
C GLN A 28 9.60 8.67 -7.27
N ASN A 29 8.44 8.32 -7.83
CA ASN A 29 8.08 8.52 -9.23
C ASN A 29 6.67 9.12 -9.36
N PRO A 30 6.40 10.30 -8.77
CA PRO A 30 5.06 10.87 -8.66
C PRO A 30 4.45 11.25 -10.02
N GLU A 31 5.25 11.36 -11.07
CA GLU A 31 4.80 11.63 -12.44
C GLU A 31 4.21 10.38 -13.13
N LYS A 32 4.45 9.18 -12.59
CA LYS A 32 3.98 7.91 -13.16
C LYS A 32 2.69 7.46 -12.48
N GLN A 33 1.68 7.19 -13.31
CA GLN A 33 0.43 6.58 -12.85
C GLN A 33 0.53 5.04 -12.78
N SER A 34 1.38 4.43 -13.61
CA SER A 34 1.57 2.98 -13.68
C SER A 34 3.04 2.63 -13.56
N HIS A 35 3.33 1.62 -12.73
CA HIS A 35 4.68 1.17 -12.43
C HIS A 35 4.86 -0.25 -12.94
N VAL A 36 6.02 -0.50 -13.55
CA VAL A 36 6.40 -1.82 -14.05
C VAL A 36 7.84 -2.08 -13.62
N LEU A 37 8.04 -3.13 -12.83
CA LEU A 37 9.36 -3.53 -12.33
C LEU A 37 9.64 -4.99 -12.67
N PRO A 38 10.85 -5.33 -13.16
CA PRO A 38 11.30 -6.71 -13.20
C PRO A 38 11.13 -7.36 -11.81
N LEU A 39 10.61 -8.57 -11.76
CA LEU A 39 10.22 -9.20 -10.49
C LEU A 39 11.42 -9.36 -9.55
N LYS A 40 12.59 -9.69 -10.12
CA LYS A 40 13.87 -9.78 -9.40
C LYS A 40 14.25 -8.45 -8.75
N ASP A 41 14.05 -7.33 -9.44
CA ASP A 41 14.38 -6.00 -8.92
C ASP A 41 13.40 -5.62 -7.81
N PHE A 42 12.11 -5.94 -8.00
CA PHE A 42 11.12 -5.75 -6.95
C PHE A 42 11.44 -6.55 -5.69
N TYR A 43 11.80 -7.84 -5.83
CA TYR A 43 12.20 -8.66 -4.67
C TYR A 43 13.38 -8.06 -3.93
N LYS A 44 14.40 -7.58 -4.66
CA LYS A 44 15.54 -6.89 -4.07
C LYS A 44 15.13 -5.63 -3.30
N LEU A 45 14.27 -4.80 -3.89
CA LEU A 45 13.76 -3.59 -3.22
C LEU A 45 12.92 -3.93 -1.98
N ALA A 46 12.17 -5.02 -2.03
CA ALA A 46 11.34 -5.51 -0.94
C ALA A 46 12.08 -6.31 0.13
N GLY A 47 13.39 -6.52 -0.02
CA GLY A 47 14.18 -7.37 0.88
C GLY A 47 13.73 -8.83 0.89
N LEU A 48 13.13 -9.31 -0.20
CA LEU A 48 12.67 -10.69 -0.37
C LEU A 48 13.77 -11.55 -0.99
N SER A 49 13.81 -12.83 -0.59
CA SER A 49 14.68 -13.82 -1.25
C SER A 49 14.29 -14.00 -2.73
N THR A 50 15.29 -14.22 -3.58
CA THR A 50 15.05 -14.59 -4.99
C THR A 50 14.39 -15.96 -5.15
N ASP A 51 14.42 -16.79 -4.10
CA ASP A 51 13.83 -18.13 -4.10
C ASP A 51 12.34 -18.13 -3.74
N VAL A 52 11.76 -16.95 -3.50
CA VAL A 52 10.31 -16.79 -3.31
C VAL A 52 9.58 -17.33 -4.54
N SER A 53 8.71 -18.32 -4.30
CA SER A 53 7.85 -18.85 -5.36
C SER A 53 6.88 -17.77 -5.85
N ILE A 54 6.59 -17.79 -7.16
CA ILE A 54 5.61 -16.86 -7.74
C ILE A 54 4.22 -17.01 -7.10
N ALA A 55 3.84 -18.23 -6.67
CA ALA A 55 2.58 -18.49 -6.01
C ALA A 55 2.51 -17.79 -4.63
N SER A 56 3.58 -17.87 -3.84
CA SER A 56 3.68 -17.16 -2.56
C SER A 56 3.63 -15.65 -2.75
N PHE A 57 4.30 -15.14 -3.79
CA PHE A 57 4.26 -13.72 -4.10
C PHE A 57 2.87 -13.26 -4.57
N LEU A 58 2.19 -14.04 -5.41
CA LEU A 58 0.81 -13.77 -5.84
C LEU A 58 -0.15 -13.69 -4.65
N ALA A 59 -0.03 -14.62 -3.69
CA ALA A 59 -0.81 -14.59 -2.46
C ALA A 59 -0.52 -13.31 -1.65
N ALA A 60 0.75 -12.95 -1.49
CA ALA A 60 1.15 -11.75 -0.78
C ALA A 60 0.66 -10.46 -1.45
N VAL A 61 0.68 -10.39 -2.78
CA VAL A 61 0.09 -9.27 -3.55
C VAL A 61 -1.43 -9.24 -3.34
N GLY A 62 -2.10 -10.40 -3.36
CA GLY A 62 -3.53 -10.51 -3.10
C GLY A 62 -3.93 -9.96 -1.73
N ASP A 63 -3.14 -10.23 -0.71
CA ASP A 63 -3.34 -9.67 0.62
C ASP A 63 -3.01 -8.17 0.66
N ALA A 64 -1.87 -7.74 0.09
CA ALA A 64 -1.47 -6.33 0.06
C ALA A 64 -2.52 -5.43 -0.63
N ARG A 65 -3.24 -5.96 -1.61
CA ARG A 65 -4.35 -5.25 -2.30
C ARG A 65 -5.54 -4.91 -1.40
N LYS A 66 -5.67 -5.56 -0.25
CA LYS A 66 -6.73 -5.27 0.73
C LYS A 66 -6.45 -3.99 1.52
N ALA A 67 -5.24 -3.42 1.40
CA ALA A 67 -4.91 -2.17 2.07
C ALA A 67 -5.76 -1.02 1.51
N SER A 68 -6.22 -0.18 2.43
CA SER A 68 -6.97 1.02 2.12
C SER A 68 -6.23 2.27 2.57
N VAL A 69 -6.48 3.37 1.87
CA VAL A 69 -6.14 4.71 2.33
C VAL A 69 -7.43 5.37 2.81
N CYS A 70 -7.37 5.89 4.02
CA CYS A 70 -8.48 6.53 4.69
C CYS A 70 -8.16 8.00 4.96
N PHE A 71 -9.18 8.85 4.89
CA PHE A 71 -9.07 10.26 5.25
C PHE A 71 -10.45 10.80 5.66
N SER A 72 -10.46 11.81 6.54
CA SER A 72 -11.67 12.58 6.83
C SER A 72 -11.86 13.67 5.78
N ASP A 73 -13.11 13.87 5.38
CA ASP A 73 -13.57 15.08 4.72
C ASP A 73 -14.39 15.86 5.74
N ASP A 74 -13.76 16.85 6.38
CA ASP A 74 -14.35 17.64 7.46
C ASP A 74 -15.49 18.53 6.97
N GLU A 75 -15.45 18.98 5.70
CA GLU A 75 -16.50 19.79 5.10
C GLU A 75 -17.76 18.95 4.86
N ALA A 76 -17.58 17.72 4.35
CA ALA A 76 -18.68 16.79 4.14
C ALA A 76 -19.09 16.02 5.41
N GLN A 77 -18.30 16.09 6.48
CA GLN A 77 -18.39 15.23 7.67
C GLN A 77 -18.45 13.74 7.30
N THR A 78 -17.57 13.32 6.38
CA THR A 78 -17.53 11.92 5.91
C THR A 78 -16.17 11.28 6.13
N TRP A 79 -16.20 9.97 6.36
CA TRP A 79 -15.01 9.13 6.34
C TRP A 79 -14.93 8.44 4.98
N ILE A 80 -13.85 8.68 4.25
CA ILE A 80 -13.63 8.11 2.93
C ILE A 80 -12.55 7.04 3.03
N SER A 81 -12.77 5.91 2.34
CA SER A 81 -11.82 4.80 2.27
C SER A 81 -11.70 4.33 0.82
N ASP A 82 -10.50 4.44 0.26
CA ASP A 82 -10.16 3.95 -1.08
C ASP A 82 -9.12 2.83 -1.00
N TYR A 83 -9.00 2.03 -2.06
CA TYR A 83 -7.92 1.06 -2.15
C TYR A 83 -6.57 1.74 -2.40
N VAL A 84 -5.51 1.23 -1.79
CA VAL A 84 -4.13 1.66 -2.10
C VAL A 84 -3.76 1.24 -3.52
N PHE A 85 -4.03 -0.02 -3.88
CA PHE A 85 -3.76 -0.55 -5.21
C PHE A 85 -4.99 -0.39 -6.11
N GLY A 86 -4.88 0.45 -7.15
CA GLY A 86 -5.92 0.56 -8.18
C GLY A 86 -5.93 -0.65 -9.13
N ARG A 87 -4.75 -1.08 -9.56
CA ARG A 87 -4.57 -2.26 -10.43
C ARG A 87 -3.25 -2.95 -10.11
N THR A 88 -3.22 -4.27 -10.23
CA THR A 88 -1.99 -5.08 -10.17
C THR A 88 -2.00 -6.16 -11.25
N ALA A 89 -0.85 -6.46 -11.84
CA ALA A 89 -0.63 -7.64 -12.67
C ALA A 89 0.74 -8.23 -12.36
N VAL A 90 0.79 -9.54 -12.11
CA VAL A 90 2.03 -10.26 -11.78
C VAL A 90 2.27 -11.31 -12.84
N THR A 91 3.51 -11.36 -13.32
CA THR A 91 4.00 -12.42 -14.22
C THR A 91 5.34 -12.94 -13.67
N PRO A 92 5.86 -14.08 -14.15
CA PRO A 92 7.19 -14.54 -13.75
C PRO A 92 8.32 -13.55 -14.03
N ALA A 93 8.13 -12.63 -14.98
CA ALA A 93 9.16 -11.67 -15.37
C ALA A 93 9.05 -10.33 -14.62
N ARG A 94 7.83 -9.87 -14.30
CA ARG A 94 7.59 -8.51 -13.80
C ARG A 94 6.35 -8.38 -12.94
N PHE A 95 6.36 -7.35 -12.10
CA PHE A 95 5.21 -6.87 -11.35
C PHE A 95 4.80 -5.49 -11.88
N GLU A 96 3.53 -5.37 -12.25
CA GLU A 96 2.89 -4.13 -12.69
C GLU A 96 1.87 -3.69 -11.64
N PHE A 97 1.87 -2.41 -11.27
CA PHE A 97 0.92 -1.88 -10.29
C PHE A 97 0.61 -0.40 -10.49
N VAL A 98 -0.56 0.01 -10.00
CA VAL A 98 -1.04 1.39 -9.92
C VAL A 98 -1.35 1.69 -8.45
N ILE A 99 -0.79 2.78 -7.93
CA ILE A 99 -1.09 3.30 -6.59
C ILE A 99 -2.06 4.47 -6.71
N SER A 100 -3.08 4.53 -5.86
CA SER A 100 -4.00 5.67 -5.82
C SER A 100 -3.28 6.95 -5.40
N ALA A 101 -3.71 8.11 -5.91
CA ALA A 101 -3.07 9.39 -5.61
C ALA A 101 -3.05 9.66 -4.10
N ASN A 102 -4.20 9.43 -3.42
CA ASN A 102 -4.34 9.57 -1.97
C ASN A 102 -3.33 8.69 -1.21
N ALA A 103 -3.15 7.42 -1.62
CA ALA A 103 -2.21 6.53 -0.94
C ALA A 103 -0.75 6.92 -1.19
N ARG A 104 -0.42 7.46 -2.36
CA ARG A 104 0.93 7.97 -2.64
C ARG A 104 1.26 9.19 -1.78
N ASP A 105 0.28 10.07 -1.62
CA ASP A 105 0.43 11.33 -0.89
C ASP A 105 0.28 11.14 0.63
N ALA A 106 0.00 9.90 1.09
CA ALA A 106 -0.08 9.56 2.50
C ALA A 106 1.26 9.73 3.23
N VAL A 107 1.21 10.52 4.31
CA VAL A 107 2.39 10.94 5.09
C VAL A 107 2.76 9.90 6.15
N VAL A 108 1.80 9.06 6.56
CA VAL A 108 1.94 8.06 7.62
C VAL A 108 1.89 6.66 7.02
N PHE A 109 2.94 5.88 7.29
CA PHE A 109 3.12 4.58 6.66
C PHE A 109 3.69 3.50 7.60
N PRO A 110 3.12 2.29 7.57
CA PRO A 110 1.73 1.96 7.82
C PRO A 110 1.46 1.78 9.33
N THR A 111 0.25 2.13 9.77
CA THR A 111 -0.17 2.04 11.17
C THR A 111 -1.33 1.03 11.29
N PRO A 112 -1.34 0.10 12.26
CA PRO A 112 -2.49 -0.79 12.47
C PRO A 112 -3.80 -0.03 12.73
N LEU A 113 -4.94 -0.53 12.24
CA LEU A 113 -6.28 0.08 12.40
C LEU A 113 -6.65 0.43 13.85
N SER A 114 -6.19 -0.38 14.81
CA SER A 114 -6.42 -0.16 16.23
C SER A 114 -5.86 1.17 16.74
N VAL A 115 -4.81 1.69 16.10
CA VAL A 115 -4.17 2.97 16.47
C VAL A 115 -4.86 4.15 15.79
N ILE A 116 -5.28 3.99 14.53
CA ILE A 116 -6.01 5.01 13.75
C ILE A 116 -7.29 5.44 14.47
N ARG A 117 -8.06 4.47 14.99
CA ARG A 117 -9.32 4.76 15.70
C ARG A 117 -9.13 5.38 17.09
N SER A 118 -7.95 5.23 17.70
CA SER A 118 -7.66 5.79 19.02
C SER A 118 -7.27 7.27 18.98
N GLY A 119 -6.92 7.82 17.81
CA GLY A 119 -6.62 9.26 17.66
C GLY A 119 -7.84 10.19 17.73
N ILE A 120 -9.06 9.64 17.64
CA ILE A 120 -10.33 10.41 17.65
C ILE A 120 -10.97 10.43 19.06
N ALA A 121 -10.45 9.64 20.01
CA ALA A 121 -11.06 9.45 21.32
C ALA A 121 -10.13 9.88 22.45
N ASP A 122 -9.90 11.19 22.59
CA ASP A 122 -9.47 11.82 23.85
C ASP A 122 -9.72 13.35 23.77
N ASP A 123 -10.99 13.75 23.80
CA ASP A 123 -11.41 15.08 24.26
C ASP A 123 -12.83 14.94 24.85
N HIS A 124 -12.87 14.56 26.13
CA HIS A 124 -14.08 14.55 26.96
C HIS A 124 -13.90 15.50 28.14
#